data_AF-K2DJV9-F1
#
_entry.id   AF-K2DJV9-F1
#
_cell.length_a   1.000
_cell.length_b   1.000
_cell.length_c   1.000
_cell.angle_alpha   90.00
_cell.angle_beta   90.00
_cell.angle_gamma   90.00
#
_symmetry.space_group_name_H-M   'P 1'
#
loop_
_entity.id
_entity.type
_entity.pdbx_description
1 polymer ?
#
loop_
_entity_poly.entity_id
_entity_poly.type
_entity_poly.pdbx_seq_one_letter_code
_entity_poly.pdbx_strand_id
1 'polypeptide(L)'
;GWIYFGWFSLFLLFVKDQKKHLILISAVFSYFLVFLSAIPDEAGHGWYRYPFYPFLISATALFLREYFTKNFITTFFFIVFIGTSLLQLTWASVFGFSYPFFRLIIASWLLALLPYFIENKKIVKIGKASSYLWLVAFLFMNIWAVLLYTEQ
;
A
#
# COMPACT_ATOMS: atom_id res chain seq x y z
N GLY A 1 -2.50 4.91 4.91
CA GLY A 1 -2.35 4.30 3.58
C GLY A 1 -3.15 3.03 3.39
N TRP A 2 -2.81 1.97 4.12
CA TRP A 2 -3.37 0.63 3.89
C TRP A 2 -4.89 0.52 4.03
N ILE A 3 -5.52 1.26 4.94
CA ILE A 3 -6.99 1.28 5.10
C ILE A 3 -7.65 1.82 3.82
N TYR A 4 -7.23 2.99 3.35
CA TYR A 4 -7.76 3.60 2.12
C TYR A 4 -7.51 2.70 0.89
N PHE A 5 -6.33 2.07 0.83
CA PHE A 5 -6.03 1.14 -0.23
C PHE A 5 -6.84 -0.17 -0.13
N GLY A 6 -7.15 -0.64 1.08
CA GLY A 6 -8.04 -1.77 1.31
C GLY A 6 -9.44 -1.49 0.79
N TRP A 7 -9.97 -0.27 1.02
CA TRP A 7 -11.25 0.16 0.46
C TRP A 7 -11.20 0.26 -1.07
N PHE A 8 -10.12 0.81 -1.63
CA PHE A 8 -9.89 0.82 -3.07
C PHE A 8 -9.81 -0.59 -3.67
N SER A 9 -9.12 -1.51 -2.98
CA SER A 9 -9.01 -2.92 -3.38
C SER A 9 -10.37 -3.60 -3.38
N LEU A 10 -11.16 -3.39 -2.33
CA LEU A 10 -12.51 -3.92 -2.25
C LEU A 10 -13.40 -3.40 -3.39
N PHE A 11 -13.34 -2.11 -3.68
CA PHE A 11 -14.05 -1.50 -4.81
C PHE A 11 -13.62 -2.12 -6.15
N LEU A 12 -12.32 -2.28 -6.39
CA LEU A 12 -11.81 -2.91 -7.60
C LEU A 12 -12.29 -4.36 -7.74
N LEU A 13 -12.22 -5.15 -6.67
CA LEU A 13 -12.67 -6.54 -6.66
C LEU A 13 -14.18 -6.63 -6.93
N PHE A 14 -14.97 -5.70 -6.39
CA PHE A 14 -16.40 -5.60 -6.63
C PHE A 14 -16.72 -5.26 -8.09
N VAL A 15 -16.11 -4.22 -8.65
CA VAL A 15 -16.43 -3.77 -10.01
C VAL A 15 -15.94 -4.75 -11.08
N LYS A 16 -14.77 -5.36 -10.89
CA LYS A 16 -14.10 -6.13 -11.95
C LYS A 16 -14.31 -7.64 -11.83
N ASP A 17 -14.32 -8.18 -10.62
CA ASP A 17 -14.28 -9.62 -10.36
C ASP A 17 -15.33 -10.08 -9.32
N GLN A 18 -16.48 -9.40 -9.22
CA GLN A 18 -17.49 -9.67 -8.18
C GLN A 18 -17.84 -11.16 -8.03
N LYS A 19 -18.07 -11.87 -9.15
CA LYS A 19 -18.46 -13.28 -9.16
C LYS A 19 -17.41 -14.18 -8.52
N LYS A 20 -16.13 -13.84 -8.66
CA LYS A 20 -14.99 -14.60 -8.13
C LYS A 20 -14.79 -14.37 -6.64
N HIS A 21 -15.15 -13.18 -6.15
CA HIS A 21 -14.90 -12.74 -4.78
C HIS A 21 -16.19 -12.57 -3.96
N LEU A 22 -17.27 -13.24 -4.37
CA LEU A 22 -18.60 -13.13 -3.75
C LEU A 22 -18.58 -13.37 -2.24
N ILE A 23 -17.79 -14.33 -1.76
CA ILE A 23 -17.69 -14.65 -0.33
C ILE A 23 -17.15 -13.46 0.47
N LEU A 24 -16.06 -12.83 0.00
CA LEU A 24 -15.49 -11.67 0.68
C LEU A 24 -16.47 -10.48 0.61
N ILE A 25 -17.02 -10.23 -0.57
CA ILE A 25 -17.95 -9.12 -0.81
C ILE A 25 -19.19 -9.27 0.07
N SER A 26 -19.82 -10.45 0.08
CA SER A 26 -21.00 -10.72 0.89
C SER A 26 -20.70 -10.63 2.38
N ALA A 27 -19.54 -11.10 2.83
CA ALA A 27 -19.12 -10.97 4.23
C ALA A 27 -18.95 -9.49 4.64
N VAL A 28 -18.33 -8.66 3.78
CA VAL A 28 -18.21 -7.21 4.04
C VAL A 28 -19.59 -6.57 4.15
N PHE A 29 -20.48 -6.81 3.18
CA PHE A 29 -21.82 -6.22 3.18
C PHE A 29 -22.68 -6.70 4.35
N SER A 30 -22.60 -7.99 4.69
CA SER A 30 -23.34 -8.56 5.83
C SER A 30 -22.87 -7.92 7.13
N TYR A 31 -21.55 -7.79 7.30
CA TYR A 31 -20.99 -7.13 8.47
C TYR A 31 -21.29 -5.62 8.49
N PHE A 32 -21.33 -4.96 7.33
CA PHE A 32 -21.74 -3.56 7.21
C PHE A 32 -23.18 -3.34 7.63
N LEU A 33 -24.10 -4.24 7.26
CA LEU A 33 -25.50 -4.18 7.73
C LEU A 33 -25.61 -4.38 9.24
N VAL A 34 -24.87 -5.33 9.80
CA VAL A 34 -24.79 -5.52 11.26
C VAL A 34 -24.26 -4.24 11.92
N PHE A 35 -23.18 -3.68 11.39
CA PHE A 35 -22.58 -2.43 11.88
C PHE A 35 -23.61 -1.29 11.92
N LEU A 36 -24.36 -1.07 10.83
CA LEU A 36 -25.40 -0.02 10.77
C LEU A 36 -26.56 -0.26 11.74
N SER A 37 -26.90 -1.52 12.00
CA SER A 37 -28.05 -1.89 12.84
C SER A 37 -27.75 -1.97 14.33
N ALA A 38 -26.52 -2.30 14.70
CA ALA A 38 -26.18 -2.75 16.06
C ALA A 38 -25.22 -1.81 16.80
N ILE A 39 -24.52 -0.91 16.10
CA ILE A 39 -23.55 -0.01 16.73
C ILE A 39 -24.20 1.36 16.93
N PRO A 40 -24.38 1.81 18.18
CA PRO A 40 -24.96 3.12 18.46
C PRO A 40 -24.07 4.23 17.88
N ASP A 41 -24.70 5.37 17.57
CA ASP A 41 -24.11 6.52 16.88
C ASP A 41 -23.08 7.25 17.77
N GLU A 42 -21.97 6.59 18.08
CA GLU A 42 -20.84 7.16 18.79
C GLU A 42 -19.88 7.80 17.80
N ALA A 43 -19.81 9.13 17.80
CA ALA A 43 -18.97 9.92 16.90
C ALA A 43 -17.47 9.54 16.93
N GLY A 44 -17.00 8.80 17.94
CA GLY A 44 -15.63 8.31 18.05
C GLY A 44 -15.37 6.94 17.40
N HIS A 45 -16.43 6.19 17.05
CA HIS A 45 -16.31 4.89 16.42
C HIS A 45 -16.03 5.10 14.92
N GLY A 46 -14.76 5.11 14.55
CA GLY A 46 -14.33 5.21 13.15
C GLY A 46 -14.88 4.04 12.33
N TRP A 47 -16.07 4.22 11.76
CA TRP A 47 -16.84 3.20 11.03
C TRP A 47 -16.05 2.59 9.87
N TYR A 48 -15.14 3.35 9.28
CA TYR A 48 -14.29 2.95 8.16
C TYR A 48 -12.99 2.24 8.58
N ARG A 49 -12.75 2.09 9.89
CA ARG A 49 -11.49 1.59 10.47
C ARG A 49 -11.66 0.20 11.09
N TYR A 50 -11.66 0.11 12.42
CA TYR A 50 -11.45 -1.13 13.18
C TYR A 50 -12.38 -2.30 12.82
N PRO A 51 -13.69 -2.09 12.59
CA PRO A 51 -14.61 -3.19 12.31
C PRO A 51 -14.31 -3.89 10.97
N PHE A 52 -13.70 -3.18 10.02
CA PHE A 52 -13.49 -3.68 8.66
C PHE A 52 -12.08 -4.20 8.39
N TYR A 53 -11.14 -4.08 9.34
CA TYR A 53 -9.74 -4.44 9.12
C TYR A 53 -9.52 -5.86 8.55
N PRO A 54 -10.20 -6.91 9.04
CA PRO A 54 -10.04 -8.26 8.48
C PRO A 54 -10.45 -8.32 7.00
N PHE A 55 -11.51 -7.63 6.62
CA PHE A 55 -11.97 -7.61 5.23
C PHE A 55 -11.05 -6.77 4.33
N LEU A 56 -10.58 -5.63 4.83
CA LEU A 56 -9.69 -4.74 4.09
C LEU A 56 -8.32 -5.37 3.85
N ILE A 57 -7.79 -6.12 4.82
CA ILE A 57 -6.52 -6.84 4.64
C ILE A 57 -6.68 -8.01 3.66
N SER A 58 -7.80 -8.76 3.73
CA SER A 58 -8.11 -9.80 2.74
C SER A 58 -8.29 -9.22 1.34
N ALA A 59 -8.99 -8.10 1.20
CA ALA A 59 -9.16 -7.40 -0.08
C ALA A 59 -7.80 -6.95 -0.65
N THR A 60 -6.93 -6.41 0.20
CA THR A 60 -5.57 -6.00 -0.20
C THR A 60 -4.73 -7.20 -0.64
N ALA A 61 -4.81 -8.33 0.08
CA ALA A 61 -4.08 -9.55 -0.28
C ALA A 61 -4.56 -10.14 -1.62
N LEU A 62 -5.87 -10.17 -1.86
CA LEU A 62 -6.44 -10.60 -3.14
C LEU A 62 -6.07 -9.65 -4.27
N PHE A 63 -6.12 -8.34 -4.02
CA PHE A 63 -5.61 -7.34 -4.96
C PHE A 63 -4.15 -7.61 -5.30
N LEU A 64 -3.31 -7.85 -4.30
CA LEU A 64 -1.89 -8.12 -4.52
C LEU A 64 -1.67 -9.36 -5.40
N ARG A 65 -2.39 -10.45 -5.13
CA ARG A 65 -2.31 -11.68 -5.92
C ARG A 65 -2.73 -11.48 -7.37
N GLU A 66 -3.73 -10.64 -7.61
CA GLU A 66 -4.44 -10.61 -8.88
C GLU A 66 -4.03 -9.46 -9.79
N TYR A 67 -3.60 -8.34 -9.21
CA TYR A 67 -3.41 -7.06 -9.90
C TYR A 67 -2.03 -6.46 -9.73
N PHE A 68 -1.33 -6.76 -8.62
CA PHE A 68 0.04 -6.29 -8.42
C PHE A 68 0.92 -6.80 -9.55
N THR A 69 1.76 -5.93 -10.09
CA THR A 69 2.61 -6.11 -11.27
C THR A 69 1.90 -6.42 -12.60
N LYS A 70 0.62 -6.86 -12.58
CA LYS A 70 -0.18 -7.05 -13.80
C LYS A 70 -0.73 -5.75 -14.36
N ASN A 71 -1.02 -4.78 -13.50
CA ASN A 71 -1.36 -3.43 -13.91
C ASN A 71 -0.50 -2.43 -13.13
N PHE A 72 0.29 -1.66 -13.87
CA PHE A 72 1.25 -0.74 -13.27
C PHE A 72 0.56 0.47 -12.61
N ILE A 73 -0.60 0.93 -13.09
CA ILE A 73 -1.30 2.11 -12.54
C ILE A 73 -1.74 1.76 -11.13
N THR A 74 -2.37 0.59 -11.00
CA THR A 74 -2.82 0.09 -9.70
C THR A 74 -1.63 -0.25 -8.81
N THR A 75 -0.53 -0.75 -9.37
CA THR A 75 0.74 -1.01 -8.63
C THR A 75 1.39 0.29 -8.14
N PHE A 76 1.40 1.34 -8.96
CA PHE A 76 1.91 2.66 -8.59
C PHE A 76 1.05 3.28 -7.48
N PHE A 77 -0.28 3.27 -7.62
CA PHE A 77 -1.16 3.74 -6.55
C PHE A 77 -1.01 2.91 -5.27
N PHE A 78 -0.84 1.59 -5.37
CA PHE A 78 -0.52 0.75 -4.21
C PHE A 78 0.76 1.25 -3.52
N ILE A 79 1.85 1.39 -4.27
CA ILE A 79 3.14 1.79 -3.74
C ILE A 79 3.07 3.21 -3.16
N VAL A 80 2.36 4.14 -3.80
CA VAL A 80 2.18 5.49 -3.26
C VAL A 80 1.35 5.46 -1.99
N PHE A 81 0.14 4.89 -1.99
CA PHE A 81 -0.74 4.96 -0.81
C PHE A 81 -0.26 4.10 0.35
N ILE A 82 0.18 2.87 0.09
CA ILE A 82 0.64 1.95 1.13
C ILE A 82 2.12 2.21 1.43
N GLY A 83 2.97 2.23 0.41
CA GLY A 83 4.41 2.36 0.58
C GLY A 83 4.80 3.68 1.26
N THR A 84 4.26 4.84 0.84
CA THR A 84 4.64 6.11 1.51
C THR A 84 4.11 6.17 2.95
N SER A 85 2.91 5.64 3.20
CA SER A 85 2.36 5.60 4.57
C SER A 85 3.18 4.70 5.48
N LEU A 86 3.59 3.52 4.99
CA LEU A 86 4.46 2.62 5.75
C LEU A 86 5.81 3.28 5.99
N LEU A 87 6.42 3.87 4.95
CA LEU A 87 7.68 4.59 5.09
C LEU A 87 7.61 5.72 6.12
N GLN A 88 6.52 6.49 6.12
CA GLN A 88 6.30 7.55 7.10
C GLN A 88 6.19 6.98 8.52
N LEU A 89 5.42 5.91 8.71
CA LEU A 89 5.19 5.33 10.03
C LEU A 89 6.42 4.64 10.61
N THR A 90 7.18 3.93 9.77
CA THR A 90 8.31 3.10 10.24
C THR A 90 9.65 3.80 10.17
N TRP A 91 9.91 4.56 9.10
CA TRP A 91 11.25 5.07 8.82
C TRP A 91 11.37 6.57 9.09
N ALA A 92 10.34 7.36 8.83
CA ALA A 92 10.40 8.79 9.13
C ALA A 92 10.37 9.08 10.64
N SER A 93 9.76 8.20 11.45
CA SER A 93 9.85 8.25 12.91
C SER A 93 11.28 8.02 13.43
N VAL A 94 12.07 7.20 12.73
CA VAL A 94 13.47 6.89 13.09
C VAL A 94 14.45 7.93 12.52
N PHE A 95 14.26 8.33 11.26
CA PHE A 95 15.23 9.16 10.53
C PHE A 95 14.83 10.63 10.36
N GLY A 96 13.63 11.03 10.77
CA GLY A 96 13.17 12.42 10.69
C GLY A 96 13.03 12.96 9.27
N PHE A 97 12.61 12.11 8.31
CA PHE A 97 12.53 12.50 6.89
C PHE A 97 11.64 13.72 6.65
N SER A 98 12.13 14.64 5.82
CA SER A 98 11.40 15.85 5.43
C SER A 98 10.36 15.58 4.34
N TYR A 99 9.35 16.43 4.23
CA TYR A 99 8.31 16.30 3.21
C TYR A 99 8.85 16.29 1.76
N PRO A 100 9.86 17.10 1.36
CA PRO A 100 10.51 16.98 0.05
C PRO A 100 11.13 15.61 -0.20
N PHE A 101 11.66 14.94 0.82
CA PHE A 101 12.23 13.59 0.69
C PHE A 101 11.18 12.58 0.23
N PHE A 102 9.97 12.62 0.77
CA PHE A 102 8.88 11.76 0.32
C PHE A 102 8.51 11.96 -1.16
N ARG A 103 8.61 13.18 -1.68
CA ARG A 103 8.37 13.47 -3.11
C ARG A 103 9.44 12.83 -3.99
N LEU A 104 10.71 12.91 -3.58
CA LEU A 104 11.81 12.24 -4.27
C LEU A 104 11.61 10.72 -4.29
N ILE A 105 11.10 10.16 -3.18
CA ILE A 105 10.78 8.75 -3.09
C ILE A 105 9.70 8.35 -4.10
N ILE A 106 8.59 9.08 -4.17
CA ILE A 106 7.53 8.84 -5.15
C ILE A 106 8.08 8.88 -6.57
N ALA A 107 8.91 9.89 -6.90
CA ALA A 107 9.55 9.99 -8.21
C ALA A 107 10.46 8.79 -8.49
N SER A 108 11.25 8.36 -7.52
CA SER A 108 12.14 7.20 -7.68
C SER A 108 11.37 5.88 -7.84
N TRP A 109 10.23 5.70 -7.17
CA TRP A 109 9.37 4.54 -7.36
C TRP A 109 8.73 4.53 -8.74
N LEU A 110 8.35 5.70 -9.27
CA LEU A 110 7.93 5.81 -10.66
C LEU A 110 9.05 5.35 -11.61
N LEU A 111 10.30 5.78 -11.38
CA LEU A 111 11.46 5.35 -12.18
C LEU A 111 11.69 3.83 -12.11
N ALA A 112 11.56 3.22 -10.93
CA ALA A 112 11.67 1.78 -10.75
C ALA A 112 10.57 1.01 -11.52
N LEU A 113 9.40 1.63 -11.72
CA LEU A 113 8.29 1.05 -12.47
C LEU A 113 8.35 1.35 -13.98
N LEU A 114 9.08 2.36 -14.44
CA LEU A 114 9.17 2.71 -15.87
C LEU A 114 9.51 1.55 -16.83
N PRO A 115 10.36 0.58 -16.48
CA PRO A 115 10.65 -0.56 -17.36
C PRO A 115 9.41 -1.38 -17.74
N TYR A 116 8.33 -1.31 -16.95
CA TYR A 116 7.06 -1.98 -17.26
C TYR A 116 6.21 -1.25 -18.31
N PHE A 117 6.60 -0.03 -18.71
CA PHE A 117 5.86 0.81 -19.65
C PHE A 117 6.58 1.00 -20.98
N ILE A 118 7.89 1.14 -20.92
CA ILE A 118 8.70 1.52 -22.07
C ILE A 118 9.81 0.51 -22.24
N GLU A 119 9.71 -0.30 -23.30
CA GLU A 119 10.70 -1.29 -23.71
C GLU A 119 11.92 -0.64 -24.38
N ASN A 120 12.43 0.43 -23.77
CA ASN A 120 13.66 1.07 -24.19
C ASN A 120 14.79 0.55 -23.30
N LYS A 121 15.85 0.01 -23.91
CA LYS A 121 17.04 -0.52 -23.21
C LYS A 121 17.60 0.45 -22.16
N LYS A 122 17.58 1.77 -22.43
CA LYS A 122 18.03 2.79 -21.48
C LYS A 122 17.09 2.90 -20.28
N ILE A 123 15.78 2.89 -20.51
CA ILE A 123 14.76 3.00 -19.46
C ILE A 123 14.75 1.74 -18.58
N VAL A 124 14.86 0.56 -19.20
CA VAL A 124 15.01 -0.70 -18.49
C VAL A 124 16.26 -0.68 -17.58
N LYS A 125 17.38 -0.14 -18.08
CA LYS A 125 18.60 0.01 -17.29
C LYS A 125 18.40 0.98 -16.11
N ILE A 126 17.76 2.13 -16.33
CA ILE A 126 17.47 3.12 -15.29
C ILE A 126 16.57 2.52 -14.20
N GLY A 127 15.47 1.88 -14.58
CA GLY A 127 14.56 1.30 -13.59
C GLY A 127 15.18 0.15 -12.81
N LYS A 128 15.99 -0.72 -13.45
CA LYS A 128 16.78 -1.74 -12.73
C LYS A 128 17.74 -1.10 -11.73
N ALA A 129 18.49 -0.07 -12.14
CA ALA A 129 19.41 0.64 -11.26
C ALA A 129 18.66 1.28 -10.07
N SER A 130 17.50 1.89 -10.32
CA SER A 130 16.64 2.44 -9.26
C SER A 130 16.16 1.37 -8.28
N SER A 131 15.73 0.20 -8.77
CA SER A 131 15.32 -0.93 -7.93
C SER A 131 16.47 -1.48 -7.08
N TYR A 132 17.67 -1.62 -7.64
CA TYR A 132 18.85 -2.04 -6.87
C TYR A 132 19.28 -1.00 -5.85
N LEU A 133 19.23 0.29 -6.20
CA LEU A 133 19.51 1.37 -5.26
C LEU A 133 18.55 1.32 -4.09
N TRP A 134 17.26 1.08 -4.34
CA TRP A 134 16.26 0.89 -3.28
C TRP A 134 16.55 -0.30 -2.39
N LEU A 135 16.92 -1.45 -2.97
CA LEU A 135 17.30 -2.63 -2.20
C LEU A 135 18.47 -2.33 -1.26
N VAL A 136 19.52 -1.69 -1.79
CA VAL A 136 20.70 -1.30 -1.02
C VAL A 136 20.34 -0.27 0.06
N ALA A 137 19.55 0.75 -0.28
CA ALA A 137 19.09 1.76 0.67
C ALA A 137 18.27 1.14 1.80
N PHE A 138 17.37 0.19 1.50
CA PHE A 138 16.61 -0.52 2.52
C PHE A 138 17.51 -1.33 3.45
N LEU A 139 18.53 -2.03 2.93
CA LEU A 139 19.48 -2.76 3.77
C LEU A 139 20.23 -1.82 4.72
N PHE A 140 20.74 -0.70 4.20
CA PHE A 140 21.42 0.30 5.04
C PHE A 140 20.49 0.95 6.06
N MET A 141 19.27 1.32 5.67
CA MET A 141 18.28 1.86 6.60
C MET A 141 17.99 0.87 7.74
N ASN A 142 17.87 -0.43 7.45
CA ASN A 142 17.68 -1.45 8.49
C ASN A 142 18.88 -1.53 9.44
N ILE A 143 20.10 -1.64 8.90
CA ILE A 143 21.31 -1.69 9.73
C ILE A 143 21.41 -0.44 10.61
N TRP A 144 21.22 0.74 10.01
CA TRP A 144 21.33 2.01 10.72
C TRP A 144 20.25 2.20 11.77
N ALA A 145 19.01 1.80 11.49
CA ALA A 145 17.93 1.89 12.47
C ALA A 145 18.20 1.01 13.70
N VAL A 146 18.80 -0.18 13.52
CA VAL A 146 19.23 -1.01 14.65
C VAL A 146 20.32 -0.31 15.46
N LEU A 147 21.31 0.31 14.81
CA LEU A 147 22.36 1.07 15.51
C LEU A 147 21.77 2.23 16.33
N LEU A 148 20.90 3.05 15.73
CA LEU A 148 20.24 4.15 16.42
C LEU A 148 19.39 3.69 17.61
N TYR A 149 18.70 2.55 17.49
CA TYR A 149 17.94 1.97 18.58
C TYR A 149 18.82 1.48 19.74
N THR A 150 20.04 1.02 19.43
CA THR A 150 20.98 0.51 20.46
C THR A 150 21.70 1.66 21.19
N GLU A 151 21.74 2.85 20.58
CA GLU A 151 22.31 4.07 21.16
C GLU A 151 21.30 4.91 21.95
N GLN A 152 20.02 4.51 21.98
CA GLN A 152 18.96 5.09 22.82
C GLN A 152 18.76 4.29 24.11
#